data_AF-A0A954Q5Y6-F1
#
_entry.id   AF-A0A954Q5Y6-F1
#
_cell.length_a   1.000
_cell.length_b   1.000
_cell.length_c   1.000
_cell.angle_alpha   90.00
_cell.angle_beta   90.00
_cell.angle_gamma   90.00
#
_symmetry.space_group_name_H-M   'P 1'
#
loop_
_entity.id
_entity.type
_entity.pdbx_description
1 polymer ?
#
loop_
_entity_poly.entity_id
_entity_poly.type
_entity_poly.pdbx_seq_one_letter_code
_entity_poly.pdbx_strand_id
1 'polypeptide(L)'
;ERQSKTEARWISASLKPMSVDHEPTSDFEKKASKEIAAGTPQLEVVEDGYYRLAGAIPLSDGCVGCHGGFFKPQSKKPKFAGLVISVPLNASDKDGSK
;
A
#
# COMPACT_ATOMS: atom_id res chain seq x y z
N GLU A 1 4.72 18.86 21.21
CA GLU A 1 4.92 17.89 20.10
C GLU A 1 3.84 18.09 19.05
N ARG A 2 4.17 18.12 17.75
CA ARG A 2 3.18 18.27 16.68
C ARG A 2 2.71 16.88 16.27
N GLN A 3 1.59 16.41 16.82
CA GLN A 3 0.98 15.15 16.39
C GLN A 3 0.32 15.35 15.02
N SER A 4 1.00 14.98 13.95
CA SER A 4 0.36 14.81 12.64
C SER A 4 -0.57 13.60 12.71
N LYS A 5 -1.85 13.74 12.33
CA LYS A 5 -2.78 12.59 12.19
C LYS A 5 -2.48 11.76 10.93
N THR A 6 -1.20 11.62 10.60
CA THR A 6 -0.74 10.87 9.45
C THR A 6 -0.73 9.40 9.84
N GLU A 7 -1.37 8.58 9.03
CA GLU A 7 -1.49 7.14 9.25
C GLU A 7 -0.72 6.39 8.19
N ALA A 8 -0.07 5.29 8.57
CA ALA A 8 0.62 4.40 7.64
C ALA A 8 0.21 2.96 7.91
N ARG A 9 -0.17 2.23 6.86
CA ARG A 9 -0.66 0.85 6.95
C ARG A 9 -0.12 -0.01 5.84
N TRP A 10 0.31 -1.22 6.21
CA TRP A 10 0.68 -2.26 5.26
C TRP A 10 -0.58 -2.90 4.68
N ILE A 11 -0.56 -3.18 3.38
CA ILE A 11 -1.60 -3.94 2.70
C ILE A 11 -1.01 -5.09 1.89
N SER A 12 -1.73 -6.20 1.85
CA SER A 12 -1.43 -7.30 0.93
C SER A 12 -1.88 -6.95 -0.49
N ALA A 13 -1.08 -7.35 -1.49
CA ALA A 13 -1.36 -7.12 -2.91
C ALA A 13 -1.24 -8.41 -3.73
N SER A 14 -0.03 -8.93 -3.92
CA SER A 14 0.19 -10.11 -4.77
C SER A 14 0.05 -11.46 -4.06
N LEU A 15 0.16 -11.47 -2.73
CA LEU A 15 0.21 -12.65 -1.87
C LEU A 15 -0.72 -12.46 -0.69
N LYS A 16 -1.07 -13.56 -0.01
CA LYS A 16 -1.94 -13.50 1.17
C LYS A 16 -1.28 -12.69 2.29
N PRO A 17 -2.08 -11.92 3.06
CA PRO A 17 -1.56 -11.23 4.22
C PRO A 17 -1.07 -12.24 5.28
N MET A 18 0.02 -11.91 5.97
CA MET A 18 0.50 -12.69 7.13
C MET A 18 -0.24 -12.34 8.43
N SER A 19 -0.86 -11.15 8.49
CA SER A 19 -1.74 -10.71 9.57
C SER A 19 -3.04 -10.16 8.98
N VAL A 20 -4.16 -10.40 9.65
CA VAL A 20 -5.48 -9.87 9.27
C VAL A 20 -5.49 -8.34 9.20
N ASP A 21 -4.61 -7.66 9.94
CA ASP A 21 -4.48 -6.20 9.93
C ASP A 21 -3.99 -5.63 8.59
N HIS A 22 -3.41 -6.48 7.74
CA HIS A 22 -2.89 -6.12 6.42
C HIS A 22 -3.84 -6.51 5.28
N GLU A 23 -5.06 -6.94 5.61
CA GLU A 23 -6.10 -7.12 4.61
C GLU A 23 -6.63 -5.74 4.17
N PRO A 24 -6.71 -5.46 2.85
CA PRO A 24 -7.31 -4.24 2.34
C PRO A 24 -8.79 -4.14 2.71
N THR A 25 -9.15 -3.12 3.47
CA THR A 25 -10.50 -2.93 4.01
C THR A 25 -11.28 -1.85 3.28
N SER A 26 -10.67 -0.69 3.05
CA SER A 26 -11.31 0.42 2.35
C SER A 26 -11.34 0.20 0.83
N ASP A 27 -12.22 0.92 0.14
CA ASP A 27 -12.31 0.84 -1.33
C ASP A 27 -11.02 1.31 -2.00
N PHE A 28 -10.37 2.35 -1.45
CA PHE A 28 -9.06 2.78 -1.89
C PHE A 28 -7.99 1.70 -1.69
N GLU A 29 -7.92 1.07 -0.51
CA GLU A 29 -6.96 0.01 -0.21
C GLU A 29 -7.15 -1.19 -1.15
N LYS A 30 -8.39 -1.59 -1.42
CA LYS A 30 -8.72 -2.69 -2.35
C LYS A 30 -8.29 -2.37 -3.78
N LYS A 31 -8.57 -1.14 -4.23
CA LYS A 31 -8.12 -0.66 -5.54
C LYS A 31 -6.59 -0.64 -5.61
N ALA A 32 -5.93 -0.06 -4.62
CA ALA A 32 -4.47 0.00 -4.52
C ALA A 32 -3.85 -1.40 -4.54
N SER A 33 -4.37 -2.33 -3.75
CA SER A 33 -3.94 -3.73 -3.71
C SER A 33 -3.97 -4.37 -5.11
N LYS A 34 -5.06 -4.17 -5.85
CA LYS A 34 -5.21 -4.70 -7.22
C LYS A 34 -4.23 -4.07 -8.21
N GLU A 35 -4.10 -2.74 -8.20
CA GLU A 35 -3.20 -2.00 -9.11
C GLU A 35 -1.73 -2.34 -8.83
N ILE A 36 -1.35 -2.40 -7.55
CA ILE A 36 0.00 -2.81 -7.12
C ILE A 36 0.29 -4.25 -7.53
N ALA A 37 -0.68 -5.17 -7.38
CA ALA A 37 -0.53 -6.54 -7.84
C ALA A 37 -0.38 -6.66 -9.37
N ALA A 38 -0.90 -5.69 -10.13
CA ALA A 38 -0.71 -5.57 -11.58
C ALA A 38 0.64 -4.93 -11.98
N GLY A 39 1.41 -4.42 -11.01
CA GLY A 39 2.73 -3.82 -11.23
C GLY A 39 2.73 -2.29 -11.26
N THR A 40 1.61 -1.64 -10.92
CA THR A 40 1.56 -0.19 -10.77
C THR A 40 2.44 0.24 -9.58
N PRO A 41 3.44 1.13 -9.78
CA PRO A 41 4.41 1.46 -8.73
C PRO A 41 3.80 2.28 -7.60
N GLN A 42 2.83 3.14 -7.90
CA GLN A 42 2.10 3.91 -6.90
C GLN A 42 0.72 4.33 -7.40
N LEU A 43 -0.21 4.53 -6.47
CA LEU A 43 -1.53 5.10 -6.68
C LEU A 43 -1.75 6.23 -5.68
N GLU A 44 -2.26 7.37 -6.14
CA GLU A 44 -2.53 8.53 -5.31
C GLU A 44 -3.99 8.95 -5.44
N VAL A 45 -4.56 9.46 -4.36
CA VAL A 45 -5.90 10.07 -4.36
C VAL A 45 -5.98 11.18 -3.33
N VAL A 46 -6.79 12.19 -3.63
CA VAL A 46 -7.22 13.21 -2.67
C VAL A 46 -8.73 13.05 -2.49
N GLU A 47 -9.15 12.57 -1.32
CA GLU A 47 -10.56 12.32 -1.01
C GLU A 47 -10.79 12.44 0.51
N ASP A 48 -12.01 12.80 0.91
CA ASP A 48 -12.44 12.88 2.32
C ASP A 48 -11.54 13.75 3.23
N GLY A 49 -10.87 14.75 2.66
CA GLY A 49 -9.92 15.59 3.39
C GLY A 49 -8.57 14.93 3.69
N TYR A 50 -8.22 13.85 2.97
CA TYR A 50 -6.92 13.19 3.04
C TYR A 50 -6.28 13.13 1.66
N TYR A 51 -4.95 13.33 1.64
CA TYR A 51 -4.11 12.83 0.56
C TYR A 51 -3.66 11.42 0.93
N ARG A 52 -3.98 10.43 0.10
CA ARG A 52 -3.59 9.04 0.29
C ARG A 52 -2.65 8.60 -0.83
N LEU A 53 -1.53 8.01 -0.44
CA LEU A 53 -0.55 7.41 -1.32
C LEU A 53 -0.48 5.91 -1.03
N ALA A 54 -0.61 5.07 -2.05
CA ALA A 54 -0.34 3.65 -1.96
C ALA A 54 0.87 3.29 -2.83
N GLY A 55 1.97 2.88 -2.22
CA GLY A 55 3.22 2.51 -2.91
C GLY A 55 3.43 1.00 -2.96
N ALA A 56 3.92 0.51 -4.10
CA ALA A 56 4.31 -0.89 -4.28
C ALA A 56 5.64 -1.19 -3.58
N ILE A 57 5.69 -2.32 -2.86
CA ILE A 57 6.88 -2.81 -2.20
C ILE A 57 7.27 -4.14 -2.84
N PRO A 58 8.37 -4.20 -3.61
CA PRO A 58 8.79 -5.43 -4.26
C PRO A 58 9.24 -6.46 -3.22
N LEU A 59 8.70 -7.66 -3.30
CA LEU A 59 9.08 -8.79 -2.48
C LEU A 59 10.21 -9.54 -3.20
N SER A 60 11.42 -9.44 -2.65
CA SER A 60 12.57 -10.22 -3.10
C SER A 60 12.44 -11.69 -2.74
N ASP A 61 13.32 -12.55 -3.28
CA ASP A 61 13.29 -14.01 -3.09
C ASP A 61 13.21 -14.42 -1.60
N GLY A 62 13.95 -13.72 -0.74
CA GLY A 62 13.94 -13.94 0.72
C GLY A 62 12.57 -13.66 1.35
N CYS A 63 11.87 -12.62 0.89
CA CYS A 63 10.50 -12.30 1.34
C CYS A 63 9.50 -13.34 0.83
N VAL A 64 9.60 -13.70 -0.46
CA VAL A 64 8.67 -14.65 -1.10
C VAL A 64 8.82 -16.06 -0.52
N GLY A 65 9.96 -16.42 0.08
CA GLY A 65 10.18 -17.73 0.70
C GLY A 65 9.15 -18.06 1.78
N CYS A 66 8.79 -17.07 2.59
CA CYS A 66 7.74 -17.21 3.61
C CYS A 66 6.35 -16.78 3.09
N HIS A 67 6.26 -15.69 2.31
CA HIS A 67 4.98 -15.16 1.83
C HIS A 67 4.34 -15.99 0.69
N GLY A 68 5.13 -16.73 -0.09
CA GLY A 68 4.67 -17.57 -1.19
C GLY A 68 4.18 -18.96 -0.76
N GLY A 69 4.33 -19.30 0.52
CA GLY A 69 4.10 -20.63 1.06
C GLY A 69 5.39 -21.44 1.12
N PHE A 70 5.67 -22.00 2.30
CA PHE A 70 6.83 -22.84 2.55
C PHE A 70 6.79 -24.03 1.57
N PHE A 71 7.89 -24.28 0.85
CA PHE A 71 8.05 -25.33 -0.17
C PHE A 71 7.30 -25.17 -1.52
N LYS A 72 6.74 -23.99 -1.83
CA LYS A 72 6.21 -23.76 -3.20
C LYS A 72 7.30 -23.26 -4.15
N PRO A 73 7.35 -23.74 -5.40
CA PRO A 73 8.24 -23.19 -6.42
C PRO A 73 7.98 -21.69 -6.56
N GLN A 74 9.02 -20.87 -6.43
CA GLN A 74 8.87 -19.44 -6.61
C GLN A 74 8.54 -19.13 -8.06
N SER A 75 7.41 -18.45 -8.27
CA SER A 75 7.04 -18.01 -9.62
C SER A 75 7.96 -16.88 -10.07
N LYS A 76 8.36 -16.87 -11.35
CA LYS A 76 9.15 -15.78 -11.95
C LYS A 76 8.39 -14.44 -12.04
N LYS A 77 7.10 -14.41 -11.70
CA LYS A 77 6.30 -13.18 -11.71
C LYS A 77 6.69 -12.32 -10.50
N PRO A 78 6.98 -11.03 -10.69
CA PRO A 78 7.19 -10.10 -9.58
C PRO A 78 6.05 -10.16 -8.58
N LYS A 79 6.39 -10.07 -7.29
CA LYS A 79 5.43 -10.05 -6.19
C LYS A 79 5.57 -8.75 -5.43
N PHE A 80 4.43 -8.19 -5.07
CA PHE A 80 4.36 -6.91 -4.39
C PHE A 80 3.53 -7.01 -3.12
N ALA A 81 3.95 -6.29 -2.09
CA ALA A 81 3.10 -5.79 -1.01
C ALA A 81 2.79 -4.30 -1.27
N GLY A 82 1.94 -3.70 -0.46
CA GLY A 82 1.66 -2.27 -0.52
C GLY A 82 1.84 -1.58 0.82
N LEU A 83 2.16 -0.29 0.77
CA LEU A 83 2.11 0.62 1.92
C LEU A 83 1.20 1.78 1.57
N VAL A 84 0.18 1.99 2.39
CA VAL A 84 -0.74 3.12 2.30
C VAL A 84 -0.36 4.16 3.34
N ILE A 85 -0.17 5.40 2.91
CA ILE A 85 0.08 6.56 3.77
C ILE A 85 -1.07 7.53 3.57
N SER A 86 -1.74 7.91 4.65
CA SER A 86 -2.85 8.86 4.67
C SER A 86 -2.42 10.11 5.41
N VAL A 87 -2.38 11.25 4.70
CA VAL A 87 -2.02 12.56 5.26
C VAL A 87 -3.27 13.43 5.30
N PRO A 88 -3.66 13.95 6.49
CA PRO A 88 -4.81 14.84 6.59
C PRO A 88 -4.49 16.19 5.92
N LEU A 89 -5.39 16.66 5.09
CA LEU A 89 -5.33 17.99 4.48
C LEU A 89 -5.94 18.99 5.45
N ASN A 90 -5.09 19.70 6.18
CA ASN A 90 -5.54 20.86 6.95
C ASN A 90 -5.83 22.02 5.98
N ALA A 91 -6.83 22.85 6.29
CA ALA A 91 -7.27 23.98 5.45
C ALA A 91 -6.20 25.08 5.19
N SER A 92 -4.97 24.91 5.69
CA SER A 92 -3.86 25.85 5.54
C SER A 92 -2.95 25.56 4.33
N ASP A 93 -3.06 24.39 3.69
CA ASP A 93 -2.23 23.99 2.54
C ASP A 93 -2.93 24.27 1.20
N LYS A 94 -3.33 25.53 0.99
CA LYS A 94 -3.71 26.07 -0.33
C LYS A 94 -2.51 26.80 -0.97
N ASP A 95 -1.35 26.17 -1.02
CA ASP A 95 -0.20 26.73 -1.74
C ASP A 95 0.54 25.60 -2.48
N GLY A 96 0.00 25.21 -3.63
CA GLY A 96 0.58 24.22 -4.53
C GLY A 96 0.10 24.33 -5.97
N SER A 97 -0.50 25.47 -6.33
CA SER A 97 -0.81 25.82 -7.71
C SER A 97 -0.59 27.31 -7.88
N LYS A 98 0.65 27.66 -8.21
CA LYS A 98 0.96 28.89 -8.92
C LYS A 98 1.76 28.54 -10.15
#